data_AF-A0A7V1PXX5-F1
#
_entry.id   AF-A0A7V1PXX5-F1
#
_cell.length_a   1.000
_cell.length_b   1.000
_cell.length_c   1.000
_cell.angle_alpha   90.00
_cell.angle_beta   90.00
_cell.angle_gamma   90.00
#
_symmetry.space_group_name_H-M   'P 1'
#
loop_
_entity.id
_entity.type
_entity.pdbx_description
1 polymer ?
#
loop_
_entity_poly.entity_id
_entity_poly.type
_entity_poly.pdbx_seq_one_letter_code
_entity_poly.pdbx_strand_id
1 'polypeptide(L)'
;MSVFKRGQELKRGDLDIFLKTRSGNAKDAAEIIFDIYDFTTGIEVLLPPDNRIPDHPSIGEYYSPFLIPIDANIGSYRIRWKF
;
A
#
# COMPACT_ATOMS: atom_id res chain seq x y z
N MET A 1 10.20 0.46 -10.41
CA MET A 1 8.77 0.51 -10.77
C MET A 1 8.24 -0.90 -10.63
N SER A 2 7.41 -1.15 -9.62
CA SER A 2 6.85 -2.48 -9.36
C SER A 2 5.70 -2.74 -10.33
N VAL A 3 5.59 -3.96 -10.85
CA VAL A 3 4.54 -4.38 -11.78
C VAL A 3 3.84 -5.58 -11.17
N PHE A 4 2.52 -5.49 -11.05
CA PHE A 4 1.68 -6.54 -10.46
C PHE A 4 0.61 -6.99 -11.44
N LYS A 5 0.14 -8.23 -11.29
CA LYS A 5 -0.87 -8.83 -12.17
C LYS A 5 -2.26 -8.78 -11.56
N ARG A 6 -3.28 -8.72 -12.42
CA ARG A 6 -4.68 -8.97 -12.03
C ARG A 6 -4.80 -10.32 -11.32
N GLY A 7 -5.57 -10.38 -10.24
CA GLY A 7 -5.73 -11.58 -9.42
C GLY A 7 -4.53 -11.92 -8.53
N GLN A 8 -3.45 -11.13 -8.56
CA GLN A 8 -2.31 -11.33 -7.66
C GLN A 8 -2.68 -10.86 -6.25
N GLU A 9 -2.35 -11.69 -5.26
CA GLU A 9 -2.31 -11.29 -3.86
C GLU A 9 -0.96 -10.65 -3.55
N LEU A 10 -1.00 -9.40 -3.08
CA LEU A 10 0.17 -8.65 -2.63
C LEU A 10 0.47 -8.98 -1.18
N LYS A 11 1.74 -9.22 -0.89
CA LYS A 11 2.25 -9.66 0.41
C LYS A 11 3.50 -8.88 0.80
N ARG A 12 4.03 -9.17 1.99
CA ARG A 12 5.33 -8.66 2.44
C ARG A 12 6.38 -8.83 1.34
N GLY A 13 7.10 -7.76 1.02
CA GLY A 13 8.06 -7.69 -0.09
C GLY A 13 7.53 -6.98 -1.35
N ASP A 14 6.22 -6.75 -1.46
CA ASP A 14 5.62 -6.09 -2.63
C ASP A 14 5.48 -4.57 -2.42
N LEU A 15 4.67 -4.16 -1.44
CA LEU A 15 4.31 -2.78 -1.15
C LEU A 15 4.63 -2.42 0.30
N ASP A 16 5.91 -2.51 0.64
CA ASP A 16 6.39 -2.23 2.00
C ASP A 16 6.72 -0.76 2.20
N ILE A 17 6.52 -0.28 3.42
CA ILE A 17 7.12 0.96 3.92
C ILE A 17 7.90 0.69 5.20
N PHE A 18 8.93 1.49 5.42
CA PHE A 18 9.79 1.40 6.60
C PHE A 18 9.85 2.75 7.30
N LEU A 19 9.28 2.81 8.50
CA LEU A 19 9.28 3.97 9.37
C LEU A 19 10.52 3.96 10.27
N LYS A 20 11.22 5.09 10.28
CA LYS A 20 12.40 5.31 11.10
C LYS A 20 12.32 6.67 11.77
N THR A 21 12.88 6.76 12.97
CA THR A 21 13.13 8.05 13.62
C THR A 21 14.13 8.86 12.80
N ARG A 22 14.24 10.15 13.11
CA ARG A 22 15.29 11.02 12.52
C ARG A 22 16.71 10.50 12.77
N SER A 23 16.93 9.74 13.85
CA SER A 23 18.20 9.11 14.17
C SER A 23 18.43 7.78 13.45
N GLY A 24 17.47 7.30 12.64
CA GLY A 24 17.58 6.08 11.84
C GLY A 24 17.10 4.80 12.52
N ASN A 25 16.59 4.88 13.76
CA ASN A 25 16.06 3.71 14.47
C ASN A 25 14.67 3.38 13.95
N ALA A 26 14.38 2.09 13.72
CA ALA A 26 13.04 1.64 13.37
C ALA A 26 12.05 2.00 14.48
N LYS A 27 10.86 2.47 14.09
CA LYS A 27 9.82 2.89 15.05
C LYS A 27 8.43 2.74 14.44
N ASP A 28 7.51 2.22 15.23
CA ASP A 28 6.11 2.09 14.86
C ASP A 28 5.37 3.42 14.88
N ALA A 29 4.41 3.57 13.96
CA ALA A 29 3.41 4.62 14.03
C ALA A 29 2.40 4.31 15.15
N ALA A 30 1.80 5.35 15.74
CA ALA A 30 0.71 5.16 16.70
C ALA A 30 -0.56 4.62 16.02
N GLU A 31 -0.79 5.04 14.78
CA GLU A 31 -1.83 4.54 13.88
C GLU A 31 -1.29 4.65 12.46
N ILE A 32 -1.66 3.70 11.60
CA ILE A 32 -1.32 3.78 10.17
C ILE A 32 -2.40 3.12 9.33
N ILE A 33 -2.77 3.79 8.25
CA ILE A 33 -3.73 3.31 7.26
C ILE A 33 -3.23 3.59 5.85
N PHE A 34 -3.79 2.88 4.88
CA PHE A 34 -3.51 3.14 3.47
C PHE A 34 -4.77 3.11 2.58
N ASP A 35 -4.69 3.85 1.49
CA ASP A 35 -5.70 3.91 0.43
C ASP A 35 -5.04 3.58 -0.92
N ILE A 36 -5.78 2.86 -1.79
CA ILE A 36 -5.37 2.56 -3.16
C ILE A 36 -6.25 3.36 -4.11
N TYR A 37 -5.63 3.99 -5.10
CA TYR A 37 -6.29 4.78 -6.13
C TYR A 37 -5.95 4.23 -7.51
N ASP A 38 -6.98 4.06 -8.33
CA ASP A 38 -6.83 3.91 -9.77
C ASP A 38 -6.39 5.26 -10.35
N PHE A 39 -5.28 5.27 -11.10
CA PHE A 39 -4.74 6.46 -11.77
C PHE A 39 -4.55 6.20 -13.27
N THR A 40 -5.26 5.23 -13.84
CA THR A 40 -5.13 4.82 -15.24
C THR A 40 -5.53 5.94 -16.22
N THR A 41 -6.44 6.83 -15.80
CA THR A 41 -6.92 7.97 -16.59
C THR A 41 -6.18 9.28 -16.31
N GLY A 42 -5.19 9.27 -15.42
CA GLY A 42 -4.52 10.48 -14.94
C GLY A 42 -5.30 11.25 -13.85
N ILE A 43 -6.43 10.72 -13.40
CA ILE A 43 -7.20 11.22 -12.25
C ILE A 43 -7.24 10.12 -11.19
N GLU A 44 -7.03 10.47 -9.92
CA GLU A 44 -7.11 9.51 -8.82
C GLU A 44 -8.57 9.18 -8.51
N VAL A 45 -8.94 7.91 -8.70
CA VAL A 45 -10.23 7.36 -8.28
C VAL A 45 -9.96 6.38 -7.15
N LEU A 46 -10.54 6.66 -5.97
CA LEU A 46 -10.41 5.78 -4.81
C LEU A 46 -10.93 4.38 -5.15
N LEU A 47 -10.11 3.37 -4.89
CA LEU A 47 -10.53 1.99 -4.93
C LEU A 47 -11.06 1.59 -3.54
N PRO A 48 -12.35 1.31 -3.36
CA PRO A 48 -12.93 1.00 -2.05
C PRO A 48 -12.47 -0.37 -1.53
N PRO A 49 -12.47 -0.60 -0.20
CA PRO A 49 -12.78 0.36 0.87
C PRO A 49 -11.65 1.40 1.08
N ASP A 50 -11.93 2.50 1.76
CA ASP A 50 -10.90 3.43 2.25
C ASP A 50 -10.36 3.01 3.63
N ASN A 51 -9.29 3.68 4.07
CA ASN A 51 -8.64 3.53 5.37
C ASN A 51 -8.30 2.08 5.72
N ARG A 52 -7.68 1.36 4.77
CA ARG A 52 -7.26 -0.03 4.97
C ARG A 52 -6.17 -0.12 6.02
N ILE A 53 -6.22 -1.18 6.82
CA ILE A 53 -5.22 -1.47 7.85
C ILE A 53 -4.08 -2.27 7.19
N PRO A 54 -2.82 -1.82 7.29
CA PRO A 54 -1.68 -2.58 6.81
C PRO A 54 -1.32 -3.72 7.76
N ASP A 55 -0.61 -4.71 7.23
CA ASP A 55 0.00 -5.74 8.06
C ASP A 55 1.34 -5.24 8.60
N HIS A 56 1.67 -5.66 9.82
CA HIS A 56 2.82 -5.19 10.59
C HIS A 56 3.72 -6.37 10.99
N PRO A 57 4.69 -6.78 10.14
CA PRO A 57 5.49 -7.99 10.39
C PRO A 57 6.68 -7.75 11.33
N SER A 58 7.17 -6.52 11.46
CA SER A 58 8.31 -6.18 12.33
C SER A 58 8.30 -4.70 12.70
N ILE A 59 9.02 -4.31 13.76
CA ILE A 59 9.06 -2.91 14.24
C ILE A 59 9.49 -1.96 13.10
N GLY A 60 8.67 -0.94 12.87
CA GLY A 60 8.84 0.06 11.82
C GLY A 60 8.56 -0.45 10.41
N GLU A 61 8.15 -1.70 10.22
CA GLU A 61 7.83 -2.27 8.92
C GLU A 61 6.31 -2.45 8.79
N TYR A 62 5.77 -2.02 7.64
CA TYR A 62 4.37 -2.23 7.28
C TYR A 62 4.29 -2.61 5.80
N TYR A 63 3.33 -3.44 5.45
CA TYR A 63 2.99 -3.69 4.04
C TYR A 63 1.49 -3.62 3.82
N SER A 64 1.09 -3.29 2.59
CA SER A 64 -0.32 -3.22 2.21
C SER A 64 -0.78 -4.56 1.62
N PRO A 65 -1.39 -5.47 2.40
CA PRO A 65 -2.00 -6.67 1.85
C PRO A 65 -3.14 -6.27 0.93
N PHE A 66 -3.12 -6.78 -0.30
CA PHE A 66 -4.15 -6.43 -1.28
C PHE A 66 -4.30 -7.50 -2.35
N LEU A 67 -5.51 -7.99 -2.56
CA LEU A 67 -5.83 -8.81 -3.72
C LEU A 67 -6.22 -7.91 -4.89
N ILE A 68 -5.40 -7.88 -5.94
CA ILE A 68 -5.70 -7.09 -7.13
C ILE A 68 -6.93 -7.69 -7.83
N PRO A 69 -8.01 -6.92 -8.04
CA PRO A 69 -9.20 -7.40 -8.71
C PRO A 69 -8.86 -7.97 -10.11
N ILE A 70 -9.54 -9.05 -10.50
CA ILE A 70 -9.30 -9.68 -11.81
C ILE A 70 -9.70 -8.78 -12.98
N ASP A 71 -10.62 -7.85 -12.72
CA ASP A 71 -11.18 -6.86 -13.63
C ASP A 71 -10.55 -5.46 -13.48
N ALA A 72 -9.52 -5.30 -12.63
CA ALA A 72 -8.83 -4.03 -12.45
C ALA A 72 -8.31 -3.46 -13.78
N ASN A 73 -8.39 -2.15 -13.98
CA ASN A 73 -7.86 -1.51 -15.19
C ASN A 73 -6.36 -1.80 -15.34
N ILE A 74 -5.88 -1.90 -16.59
CA ILE A 74 -4.45 -2.00 -16.85
C ILE A 74 -3.88 -0.59 -16.86
N GLY A 75 -2.93 -0.31 -15.97
CA GLY A 75 -2.25 0.97 -15.94
C GLY A 75 -1.64 1.29 -14.59
N SER A 76 -1.53 2.59 -14.32
CA SER A 76 -0.92 3.09 -13.09
C SER A 76 -1.93 3.12 -11.95
N TYR A 77 -1.49 2.67 -10.79
CA TYR A 77 -2.19 2.81 -9.51
C TYR A 77 -1.29 3.58 -8.54
N ARG A 78 -1.91 4.18 -7.52
CA ARG A 78 -1.20 4.88 -6.46
C ARG A 78 -1.65 4.35 -5.11
N ILE A 79 -0.71 4.25 -4.19
CA ILE A 79 -0.97 3.99 -2.77
C ILE A 79 -0.66 5.26 -1.98
N ARG A 80 -1.54 5.62 -1.05
CA ARG A 80 -1.32 6.71 -0.10
C ARG A 80 -1.37 6.16 1.31
N TRP A 81 -0.31 6.41 2.07
CA TRP A 81 -0.20 6.05 3.48
C TRP A 81 -0.50 7.29 4.33
N LYS A 82 -1.17 7.10 5.47
CA LYS A 82 -1.45 8.15 6.47
C LYS A 82 -1.02 7.63 7.85
N PHE A 83 -0.19 8.39 8.56
CA PHE A 83 0.38 8.09 9.88
C PHE A 83 0.96 9.37 10.53
#